data_AF-A0A0K0FTQ2-F1
#
_entry.id   AF-A0A0K0FTQ2-F1
#
_cell.length_a   1.000
_cell.length_b   1.000
_cell.length_c   1.000
_cell.angle_alpha   90.00
_cell.angle_beta   90.00
_cell.angle_gamma   90.00
#
_symmetry.space_group_name_H-M   'P 1'
#
loop_
_entity.id
_entity.type
_entity.pdbx_description
1 polymer ?
#
loop_
_entity_poly.entity_id
_entity_poly.type
_entity_poly.pdbx_seq_one_letter_code
_entity_poly.pdbx_strand_id
1 'polypeptide(L)'
;MISSNILKLLSLIFIFTTCVYPYDEKIADKLSKNNTETIKFQKYKEYCVSYNYWKLQMPFDEVTDPRITLVLHSTINYIPYLKDQIDTWEGPISLALVIPPPKKIKCPTNNTKGIECGRYSDKKLIFFKILDFFSRGNDISRVSLHLIFENKKLFTSCPVVKRYRFDYAKITNKYLMNLIEESKNEKKYFDVYPINVARNIGRNGKETELFFSGDIEQVCSDKYESKVRKLAKREIIDKKKNIILIHRRFEMDEKEKYPKNKKELKKLYDKKKALVFHQLIYKNGHYIPNLEEWFKEAENFKEGRIFKKFSYFDPGWEPQFVGGSNVPYHDENFPYRIRSNTHLAHIMCYKNFEFAVLSDQFTIHKGIKHAFEKQKTITREVKIKAYNYSLKFNQKLKESYPKRRDICKPLVAYKG
;
A
#
# COMPACT_ATOMS: atom_id res chain seq x y z
N MET A 1 -31.49 3.19 -63.98
CA MET A 1 -31.90 1.96 -63.26
C MET A 1 -30.65 1.25 -62.79
N ILE A 2 -30.64 0.81 -61.52
CA ILE A 2 -29.89 -0.32 -60.93
C ILE A 2 -28.51 -0.65 -61.55
N SER A 3 -27.43 -0.41 -60.80
CA SER A 3 -26.20 -1.20 -60.90
C SER A 3 -26.07 -2.12 -59.67
N SER A 4 -25.96 -3.41 -59.92
CA SER A 4 -25.79 -4.49 -58.95
C SER A 4 -24.76 -5.42 -59.59
N ASN A 5 -23.49 -5.40 -59.17
CA ASN A 5 -22.91 -6.15 -58.05
C ASN A 5 -22.04 -7.32 -58.57
N ILE A 6 -21.09 -7.72 -57.72
CA ILE A 6 -20.31 -8.98 -57.74
C ILE A 6 -19.09 -9.02 -58.68
N LEU A 7 -17.91 -8.89 -58.07
CA LEU A 7 -17.01 -10.04 -58.01
C LEU A 7 -16.32 -10.16 -56.62
N LYS A 8 -16.10 -11.41 -56.21
CA LYS A 8 -15.49 -11.93 -54.96
C LYS A 8 -13.94 -11.91 -55.07
N LEU A 9 -13.09 -12.21 -54.09
CA LEU A 9 -13.02 -12.27 -52.60
C LEU A 9 -11.62 -12.90 -52.26
N LEU A 10 -11.10 -12.73 -51.03
CA LEU A 10 -9.91 -13.40 -50.42
C LEU A 10 -8.54 -12.78 -50.78
N SER A 11 -7.54 -12.62 -49.88
CA SER A 11 -7.39 -12.79 -48.41
C SER A 11 -6.09 -12.03 -47.96
N LEU A 12 -5.63 -11.86 -46.69
CA LEU A 12 -5.91 -12.35 -45.32
C LEU A 12 -6.16 -11.14 -44.37
N ILE A 13 -6.88 -11.19 -43.23
CA ILE A 13 -6.66 -11.78 -41.89
C ILE A 13 -5.41 -11.27 -41.11
N PHE A 14 -5.61 -10.39 -40.12
CA PHE A 14 -5.46 -10.74 -38.68
C PHE A 14 -6.20 -9.77 -37.73
N ILE A 15 -6.50 -10.25 -36.52
CA ILE A 15 -7.44 -9.68 -35.55
C ILE A 15 -6.72 -8.94 -34.42
N PHE A 16 -7.20 -7.76 -34.03
CA PHE A 16 -7.16 -7.30 -32.63
C PHE A 16 -8.42 -6.50 -32.27
N THR A 17 -9.32 -7.13 -31.51
CA THR A 17 -10.51 -6.47 -30.95
C THR A 17 -10.20 -5.82 -29.60
N THR A 18 -10.08 -4.50 -29.57
CA THR A 18 -10.09 -3.71 -28.32
C THR A 18 -11.48 -3.13 -28.08
N CYS A 19 -12.32 -3.83 -27.31
CA CYS A 19 -13.58 -3.29 -26.81
C CYS A 19 -13.34 -2.26 -25.70
N VAL A 20 -12.86 -1.06 -26.07
CA VAL A 20 -12.92 0.13 -25.24
C VAL A 20 -14.31 0.74 -25.40
N TYR A 21 -15.14 0.65 -24.36
CA TYR A 21 -16.42 1.36 -24.33
C TYR A 21 -16.16 2.87 -24.46
N PRO A 22 -16.78 3.59 -25.42
CA PRO A 22 -16.65 5.03 -25.50
C PRO A 22 -17.37 5.67 -24.31
N TYR A 23 -16.60 6.16 -23.35
CA TYR A 23 -17.12 6.97 -22.26
C TYR A 23 -17.49 8.36 -22.79
N ASP A 24 -18.77 8.70 -22.71
CA ASP A 24 -19.35 9.90 -23.33
C ASP A 24 -18.84 11.20 -22.67
N GLU A 25 -17.79 11.79 -23.25
CA GLU A 25 -17.14 13.03 -22.77
C GLU A 25 -18.12 14.20 -22.62
N LYS A 26 -19.19 14.23 -23.44
CA LYS A 26 -20.23 15.27 -23.37
C LYS A 26 -21.00 15.28 -22.04
N ILE A 27 -20.99 14.16 -21.30
CA ILE A 27 -21.58 14.08 -19.95
C ILE A 27 -20.65 14.73 -18.91
N ALA A 28 -19.33 14.67 -19.09
CA ALA A 28 -18.38 15.35 -18.22
C ALA A 28 -18.46 16.88 -18.41
N ASP A 29 -18.49 17.34 -19.67
CA ASP A 29 -18.51 18.78 -19.99
C ASP A 29 -19.81 19.48 -19.55
N LYS A 30 -20.98 18.84 -19.68
CA LYS A 30 -22.24 19.44 -19.19
C LYS A 30 -22.32 19.59 -17.66
N LEU A 31 -21.40 18.98 -16.91
CA LEU A 31 -21.32 19.11 -15.46
C LEU A 31 -20.31 20.17 -14.99
N SER A 32 -19.48 20.73 -15.88
CA SER A 32 -18.41 21.70 -15.52
C SER A 32 -18.92 23.10 -15.19
N LYS A 33 -20.17 23.45 -15.57
CA LYS A 33 -20.79 24.77 -15.29
C LYS A 33 -21.18 25.00 -13.82
N ASN A 34 -21.09 23.98 -12.97
CA ASN A 34 -21.20 24.11 -11.52
C ASN A 34 -19.85 23.73 -10.89
N ASN A 35 -19.47 24.39 -9.79
CA ASN A 35 -18.23 24.12 -9.03
C ASN A 35 -18.26 22.76 -8.28
N THR A 36 -18.50 21.68 -9.01
CA THR A 36 -18.68 20.32 -8.49
C THR A 36 -17.79 19.32 -9.21
N GLU A 37 -17.07 18.52 -8.45
CA GLU A 37 -16.26 17.42 -8.94
C GLU A 37 -16.96 16.08 -8.72
N THR A 38 -16.68 15.13 -9.62
CA THR A 38 -17.30 13.82 -9.62
C THR A 38 -16.23 12.74 -9.46
N ILE A 39 -16.33 11.97 -8.37
CA ILE A 39 -15.45 10.82 -8.09
C ILE A 39 -16.23 9.55 -8.44
N LYS A 40 -15.65 8.70 -9.30
CA LYS A 40 -16.22 7.39 -9.64
C LYS A 40 -15.58 6.32 -8.77
N PHE A 41 -16.41 5.44 -8.20
CA PHE A 41 -15.94 4.25 -7.50
C PHE A 41 -16.34 3.00 -8.27
N GLN A 42 -15.43 2.03 -8.37
CA GLN A 42 -15.67 0.70 -8.93
C GLN A 42 -15.71 -0.36 -7.83
N LYS A 43 -16.40 -1.48 -8.09
CA LYS A 43 -16.55 -2.56 -7.11
C LYS A 43 -15.25 -3.35 -6.95
N TYR A 44 -14.85 -3.58 -5.71
CA TYR A 44 -13.80 -4.51 -5.32
C TYR A 44 -14.30 -5.38 -4.16
N LYS A 45 -14.85 -6.56 -4.47
CA LYS A 45 -15.50 -7.44 -3.48
C LYS A 45 -16.59 -6.66 -2.70
N GLU A 46 -16.45 -6.55 -1.38
CA GLU A 46 -17.32 -5.79 -0.46
C GLU A 46 -16.92 -4.29 -0.33
N TYR A 47 -15.98 -3.81 -1.14
CA TYR A 47 -15.46 -2.44 -1.10
C TYR A 47 -15.77 -1.69 -2.39
N CYS A 48 -15.75 -0.36 -2.28
CA CYS A 48 -15.78 0.56 -3.42
C CYS A 48 -14.46 1.33 -3.47
N VAL A 49 -13.85 1.37 -4.66
CA VAL A 49 -12.50 1.92 -4.86
C VAL A 49 -12.49 2.95 -5.98
N SER A 50 -11.87 4.10 -5.75
CA SER A 50 -11.54 5.07 -6.79
C SER A 50 -10.02 5.07 -6.98
N TYR A 51 -9.54 4.44 -8.05
CA TYR A 51 -8.12 4.48 -8.41
C TYR A 51 -7.76 5.85 -9.00
N ASN A 52 -6.53 6.30 -8.77
CA ASN A 52 -5.96 7.50 -9.39
C ASN A 52 -6.74 8.80 -9.10
N TYR A 53 -7.21 8.95 -7.86
CA TYR A 53 -7.76 10.22 -7.36
C TYR A 53 -6.70 11.33 -7.40
N TRP A 54 -5.47 10.99 -7.03
CA TRP A 54 -4.28 11.62 -7.61
C TRP A 54 -3.68 10.63 -8.59
N LYS A 55 -3.34 11.10 -9.80
CA LYS A 55 -2.71 10.30 -10.84
C LYS A 55 -1.20 10.54 -10.77
N LEU A 56 -0.42 9.46 -10.94
CA LEU A 56 1.02 9.54 -11.12
C LEU A 56 1.36 10.40 -12.36
N GLN A 57 2.32 11.30 -12.21
CA GLN A 57 2.80 12.21 -13.27
C GLN A 57 4.29 12.02 -13.58
N MET A 58 5.04 11.41 -12.66
CA MET A 58 6.45 11.05 -12.87
C MET A 58 6.61 10.14 -14.08
N PRO A 59 7.40 10.51 -15.10
CA PRO A 59 7.77 9.61 -16.18
C PRO A 59 8.88 8.66 -15.73
N PHE A 60 8.85 7.42 -16.21
CA PHE A 60 9.90 6.42 -16.01
C PHE A 60 9.84 5.36 -17.13
N ASP A 61 10.96 4.67 -17.35
CA ASP A 61 11.09 3.59 -18.33
C ASP A 61 11.28 2.25 -17.59
N GLU A 62 10.21 1.45 -17.54
CA GLU A 62 10.24 0.11 -16.93
C GLU A 62 11.05 -0.93 -17.72
N VAL A 63 11.40 -0.65 -18.98
CA VAL A 63 12.15 -1.58 -19.83
C VAL A 63 13.65 -1.43 -19.56
N THR A 64 14.18 -0.21 -19.61
CA THR A 64 15.64 0.02 -19.46
C THR A 64 16.07 0.29 -18.02
N ASP A 65 15.26 1.02 -17.24
CA ASP A 65 15.65 1.55 -15.92
C ASP A 65 14.51 1.43 -14.87
N PRO A 66 13.97 0.21 -14.64
CA PRO A 66 12.77 -0.01 -13.85
C PRO A 66 12.84 0.57 -12.44
N ARG A 67 11.71 1.15 -12.00
CA ARG A 67 11.56 1.81 -10.70
C ARG A 67 10.90 0.89 -9.70
N ILE A 68 11.10 1.20 -8.43
CA ILE A 68 10.36 0.55 -7.35
C ILE A 68 9.23 1.48 -6.94
N THR A 69 7.97 1.02 -7.01
CA THR A 69 6.86 1.75 -6.37
C THR A 69 6.84 1.47 -4.88
N LEU A 70 6.84 2.50 -4.05
CA LEU A 70 6.53 2.38 -2.63
C LEU A 70 5.01 2.23 -2.46
N VAL A 71 4.57 1.02 -2.13
CA VAL A 71 3.16 0.69 -1.88
C VAL A 71 2.85 0.93 -0.40
N LEU A 72 1.94 1.88 -0.16
CA LEU A 72 1.51 2.31 1.17
C LEU A 72 0.01 2.11 1.34
N HIS A 73 -0.41 2.02 2.60
CA HIS A 73 -1.81 2.14 3.00
C HIS A 73 -1.94 3.05 4.20
N SER A 74 -3.09 3.72 4.35
CA SER A 74 -3.28 4.73 5.38
C SER A 74 -4.75 4.95 5.77
N THR A 75 -4.95 5.73 6.83
CA THR A 75 -6.17 6.45 7.18
C THR A 75 -5.82 7.94 7.29
N ILE A 76 -6.81 8.83 7.15
CA ILE A 76 -6.58 10.27 6.96
C ILE A 76 -5.67 10.92 8.01
N ASN A 77 -5.68 10.43 9.25
CA ASN A 77 -4.88 10.93 10.36
C ASN A 77 -3.36 10.67 10.23
N TYR A 78 -2.94 9.78 9.33
CA TYR A 78 -1.52 9.50 9.04
C TYR A 78 -1.02 10.18 7.75
N ILE A 79 -1.84 11.01 7.09
CA ILE A 79 -1.41 11.79 5.91
C ILE A 79 -0.18 12.69 6.17
N PRO A 80 0.08 13.26 7.36
CA PRO A 80 1.32 14.00 7.62
C PRO A 80 2.59 13.22 7.29
N TYR A 81 2.62 11.91 7.58
CA TYR A 81 3.78 11.06 7.29
C TYR A 81 4.02 10.86 5.79
N LEU A 82 3.02 11.10 4.92
CA LEU A 82 3.23 11.08 3.47
C LEU A 82 4.25 12.14 3.04
N LYS A 83 4.40 13.24 3.79
CA LYS A 83 5.44 14.23 3.49
C LYS A 83 6.84 13.63 3.66
N ASP A 84 7.12 12.97 4.78
CA ASP A 84 8.42 12.33 5.01
C ASP A 84 8.71 11.26 3.93
N GLN A 85 7.68 10.56 3.43
CA GLN A 85 7.82 9.62 2.31
C GLN A 85 8.13 10.33 0.98
N ILE A 86 7.45 11.44 0.64
CA ILE A 86 7.75 12.25 -0.55
C ILE A 86 9.18 12.82 -0.49
N ASP A 87 9.61 13.29 0.69
CA ASP A 87 10.91 13.92 0.90
C ASP A 87 12.09 12.91 0.80
N THR A 88 11.85 11.61 1.05
CA THR A 88 12.92 10.58 1.16
C THR A 88 12.88 9.46 0.12
N TRP A 89 11.69 9.10 -0.39
CA TRP A 89 11.56 8.08 -1.44
C TRP A 89 11.76 8.71 -2.81
N GLU A 90 12.65 8.15 -3.64
CA GLU A 90 13.01 8.76 -4.95
C GLU A 90 12.10 8.32 -6.10
N GLY A 91 11.44 7.16 -5.97
CA GLY A 91 10.59 6.56 -7.01
C GLY A 91 9.10 6.93 -6.90
N PRO A 92 8.22 6.23 -7.63
CA PRO A 92 6.77 6.35 -7.48
C PRO A 92 6.28 5.87 -6.10
N ILE A 93 5.17 6.42 -5.65
CA ILE A 93 4.44 6.03 -4.44
C ILE A 93 3.00 5.70 -4.85
N SER A 94 2.47 4.56 -4.42
CA SER A 94 1.05 4.22 -4.56
C SER A 94 0.42 4.07 -3.18
N LEU A 95 -0.53 4.95 -2.87
CA LEU A 95 -1.16 5.07 -1.56
C LEU A 95 -2.63 4.65 -1.60
N ALA A 96 -2.97 3.61 -0.85
CA ALA A 96 -4.35 3.23 -0.55
C ALA A 96 -4.87 3.93 0.71
N LEU A 97 -5.83 4.84 0.56
CA LEU A 97 -6.44 5.59 1.65
C LEU A 97 -7.86 5.11 1.95
N VAL A 98 -8.07 4.61 3.17
CA VAL A 98 -9.40 4.21 3.64
C VAL A 98 -10.16 5.44 4.15
N ILE A 99 -11.34 5.68 3.60
CA ILE A 99 -12.22 6.82 3.87
C ILE A 99 -13.63 6.33 4.29
N PRO A 100 -14.45 7.15 4.98
CA PRO A 100 -15.82 6.77 5.31
C PRO A 100 -16.67 6.60 4.05
N PRO A 101 -17.75 5.78 4.08
CA PRO A 101 -18.69 5.71 2.98
C PRO A 101 -19.51 7.01 2.83
N PRO A 102 -19.90 7.40 1.61
CA PRO A 102 -20.81 8.52 1.35
C PRO A 102 -22.26 8.15 1.74
N LYS A 103 -23.14 9.15 1.90
CA LYS A 103 -24.58 8.93 2.06
C LYS A 103 -25.21 8.74 0.67
N LYS A 104 -26.05 7.73 0.50
CA LYS A 104 -26.84 7.51 -0.73
C LYS A 104 -27.84 8.66 -0.93
N ILE A 105 -27.92 9.17 -2.15
CA ILE A 105 -28.82 10.26 -2.56
C ILE A 105 -29.52 9.93 -3.88
N LYS A 106 -30.61 10.63 -4.20
CA LYS A 106 -31.18 10.61 -5.55
C LYS A 106 -30.16 11.19 -6.53
N CYS A 107 -29.95 10.53 -7.68
CA CYS A 107 -29.07 11.06 -8.71
C CYS A 107 -29.61 12.37 -9.29
N PRO A 108 -28.77 13.39 -9.55
CA PRO A 108 -29.26 14.71 -9.98
C PRO A 108 -29.83 14.79 -11.40
N THR A 109 -29.70 13.75 -12.21
CA THR A 109 -30.17 13.70 -13.60
C THR A 109 -31.02 12.46 -13.81
N ASN A 110 -32.12 12.57 -14.56
CA ASN A 110 -33.05 11.46 -14.77
C ASN A 110 -32.45 10.31 -15.61
N ASN A 111 -31.38 10.58 -16.37
CA ASN A 111 -30.73 9.61 -17.26
C ASN A 111 -29.64 8.78 -16.55
N THR A 112 -29.96 8.25 -15.35
CA THR A 112 -29.02 7.49 -14.49
C THR A 112 -29.55 6.09 -14.13
N LYS A 113 -30.28 5.45 -15.03
CA LYS A 113 -30.82 4.10 -14.83
C LYS A 113 -29.67 3.11 -14.57
N GLY A 114 -29.63 2.50 -13.39
CA GLY A 114 -28.56 1.58 -12.96
C GLY A 114 -27.35 2.24 -12.27
N ILE A 115 -27.29 3.57 -12.18
CA ILE A 115 -26.24 4.31 -11.47
C ILE A 115 -26.76 4.75 -10.10
N GLU A 116 -26.03 4.44 -9.03
CA GLU A 116 -26.31 4.99 -7.71
C GLU A 116 -25.42 6.22 -7.43
N CYS A 117 -25.96 7.20 -6.70
CA CYS A 117 -25.25 8.43 -6.39
C CYS A 117 -25.00 8.59 -4.89
N GLY A 118 -23.81 9.09 -4.55
CA GLY A 118 -23.37 9.37 -3.20
C GLY A 118 -23.04 10.84 -2.98
N ARG A 119 -23.18 11.32 -1.75
CA ARG A 119 -22.69 12.64 -1.31
C ARG A 119 -22.13 12.54 0.11
N TYR A 120 -21.05 13.26 0.36
CA TYR A 120 -20.52 13.47 1.71
C TYR A 120 -21.24 14.64 2.39
N SER A 121 -21.50 14.51 3.69
CA SER A 121 -21.90 15.65 4.53
C SER A 121 -20.71 16.59 4.73
N ASP A 122 -20.96 17.85 5.08
CA ASP A 122 -19.90 18.85 5.23
C ASP A 122 -18.87 18.47 6.30
N LYS A 123 -19.31 17.76 7.35
CA LYS A 123 -18.44 17.10 8.32
C LYS A 123 -17.50 16.07 7.67
N LYS A 124 -18.02 15.15 6.84
CA LYS A 124 -17.20 14.17 6.10
C LYS A 124 -16.38 14.77 4.94
N LEU A 125 -16.68 15.99 4.50
CA LEU A 125 -15.86 16.68 3.50
C LEU A 125 -14.47 17.05 4.03
N ILE A 126 -14.22 16.97 5.34
CA ILE A 126 -12.91 17.19 5.96
C ILE A 126 -11.79 16.32 5.35
N PHE A 127 -12.09 15.07 4.97
CA PHE A 127 -11.13 14.18 4.32
C PHE A 127 -10.61 14.77 3.00
N PHE A 128 -11.51 15.33 2.20
CA PHE A 128 -11.16 15.96 0.93
C PHE A 128 -10.46 17.31 1.13
N LYS A 129 -10.80 18.05 2.19
CA LYS A 129 -10.07 19.29 2.55
C LYS A 129 -8.62 19.03 2.93
N ILE A 130 -8.37 17.99 3.73
CA ILE A 130 -7.02 17.54 4.10
C ILE A 130 -6.22 17.16 2.85
N LEU A 131 -6.82 16.39 1.93
CA LEU A 131 -6.17 15.99 0.68
C LEU A 131 -5.89 17.18 -0.24
N ASP A 132 -6.89 18.00 -0.56
CA ASP A 132 -6.71 19.16 -1.45
C ASP A 132 -5.63 20.11 -0.90
N PHE A 133 -5.61 20.36 0.41
CA PHE A 133 -4.55 21.17 1.03
C PHE A 133 -3.18 20.50 0.92
N PHE A 134 -3.08 19.20 1.24
CA PHE A 134 -1.82 18.46 1.14
C PHE A 134 -1.25 18.52 -0.28
N SER A 135 -2.08 18.33 -1.31
CA SER A 135 -1.68 18.39 -2.73
C SER A 135 -1.24 19.78 -3.22
N ARG A 136 -1.62 20.86 -2.52
CA ARG A 136 -1.19 22.23 -2.83
C ARG A 136 0.12 22.60 -2.15
N GLY A 137 0.42 21.99 -1.00
CA GLY A 137 1.62 22.26 -0.20
C GLY A 137 2.80 21.31 -0.46
N ASN A 138 2.64 20.27 -1.28
CA ASN A 138 3.65 19.24 -1.51
C ASN A 138 3.68 18.81 -2.98
N ASP A 139 4.85 18.41 -3.48
CA ASP A 139 4.98 17.76 -4.79
C ASP A 139 4.38 16.35 -4.78
N ILE A 140 3.17 16.22 -5.30
CA ILE A 140 2.47 14.94 -5.46
C ILE A 140 2.68 14.30 -6.83
N SER A 141 3.58 14.81 -7.69
CA SER A 141 3.82 14.27 -9.05
C SER A 141 4.21 12.79 -9.05
N ARG A 142 4.81 12.32 -7.94
CA ARG A 142 5.25 10.95 -7.71
C ARG A 142 4.23 10.08 -6.99
N VAL A 143 3.01 10.57 -6.70
CA VAL A 143 2.02 9.86 -5.88
C VAL A 143 0.76 9.50 -6.68
N SER A 144 0.47 8.20 -6.81
CA SER A 144 -0.89 7.72 -7.10
C SER A 144 -1.67 7.52 -5.80
N LEU A 145 -2.87 8.11 -5.71
CA LEU A 145 -3.75 8.00 -4.54
C LEU A 145 -5.03 7.26 -4.90
N HIS A 146 -5.35 6.22 -4.15
CA HIS A 146 -6.51 5.36 -4.36
C HIS A 146 -7.43 5.42 -3.14
N LEU A 147 -8.67 5.87 -3.32
CA LEU A 147 -9.65 6.01 -2.24
C LEU A 147 -10.47 4.73 -2.08
N ILE A 148 -10.65 4.26 -0.85
CA ILE A 148 -11.34 3.01 -0.53
C ILE A 148 -12.40 3.26 0.55
N PHE A 149 -13.61 2.75 0.38
CA PHE A 149 -14.57 2.59 1.48
C PHE A 149 -15.24 1.22 1.47
N GLU A 150 -15.66 0.76 2.65
CA GLU A 150 -16.39 -0.50 2.82
C GLU A 150 -17.86 -0.32 2.43
N ASN A 151 -18.32 -1.10 1.45
CA ASN A 151 -19.70 -1.08 0.98
C ASN A 151 -20.50 -2.20 1.67
N LYS A 152 -20.82 -2.00 2.95
CA LYS A 152 -21.65 -2.90 3.78
C LYS A 152 -23.12 -2.94 3.33
N LYS A 153 -23.38 -3.35 2.08
CA LYS A 153 -24.70 -3.32 1.41
C LYS A 153 -25.37 -1.94 1.41
N LEU A 154 -24.59 -0.87 1.51
CA LEU A 154 -25.07 0.52 1.45
C LEU A 154 -25.50 0.91 0.02
N PHE A 155 -24.80 0.31 -0.95
CA PHE A 155 -24.97 0.52 -2.37
C PHE A 155 -25.02 -0.83 -3.10
N THR A 156 -25.93 -0.95 -4.05
CA THR A 156 -26.06 -2.09 -4.97
C THR A 156 -24.89 -2.10 -5.97
N SER A 157 -24.52 -0.91 -6.45
CA SER A 157 -23.42 -0.64 -7.36
C SER A 157 -22.59 0.51 -6.81
N CYS A 158 -21.27 0.46 -6.94
CA CYS A 158 -20.43 1.50 -6.35
C CYS A 158 -20.80 2.90 -6.88
N PRO A 159 -21.01 3.88 -6.00
CA PRO A 159 -21.69 5.11 -6.37
C PRO A 159 -20.77 6.07 -7.11
N VAL A 160 -21.41 6.90 -7.94
CA VAL A 160 -20.83 8.15 -8.42
C VAL A 160 -21.01 9.20 -7.32
N VAL A 161 -19.90 9.74 -6.80
CA VAL A 161 -19.92 10.71 -5.70
C VAL A 161 -19.70 12.12 -6.22
N LYS A 162 -20.59 13.05 -5.87
CA LYS A 162 -20.39 14.48 -6.15
C LYS A 162 -19.87 15.20 -4.90
N ARG A 163 -18.84 16.03 -5.07
CA ARG A 163 -18.33 16.99 -4.07
C ARG A 163 -18.31 18.39 -4.66
N TYR A 164 -18.25 19.42 -3.83
CA TYR A 164 -17.98 20.78 -4.30
C TYR A 164 -16.46 21.01 -4.34
N ARG A 165 -16.02 21.87 -5.24
CA ARG A 165 -14.73 22.55 -5.09
C ARG A 165 -14.84 23.51 -3.93
N PHE A 166 -13.78 23.61 -3.14
CA PHE A 166 -13.70 24.52 -2.02
C PHE A 166 -12.86 25.73 -2.41
N ASP A 167 -13.23 26.91 -1.90
CA ASP A 167 -12.36 28.08 -1.91
C ASP A 167 -11.34 27.97 -0.76
N TYR A 168 -10.09 28.32 -1.06
CA TYR A 168 -8.91 28.08 -0.23
C TYR A 168 -7.93 29.26 -0.23
N ALA A 169 -8.39 30.49 -0.54
CA ALA A 169 -7.53 31.65 -0.80
C ALA A 169 -6.52 32.03 0.30
N LYS A 170 -6.69 31.59 1.57
CA LYS A 170 -5.76 31.88 2.69
C LYS A 170 -5.69 30.71 3.69
N ILE A 171 -4.75 29.78 3.56
CA ILE A 171 -4.61 28.62 4.46
C ILE A 171 -3.17 28.35 4.88
N THR A 172 -2.96 27.95 6.14
CA THR A 172 -1.66 27.70 6.78
C THR A 172 -1.52 26.25 7.24
N ASN A 173 -0.29 25.79 7.52
CA ASN A 173 -0.03 24.46 8.09
C ASN A 173 -0.78 24.20 9.41
N LYS A 174 -1.01 25.25 10.23
CA LYS A 174 -1.81 25.16 11.46
C LYS A 174 -3.25 24.70 11.17
N TYR A 175 -3.84 25.15 10.06
CA TYR A 175 -5.17 24.71 9.65
C TYR A 175 -5.22 23.24 9.27
N LEU A 176 -4.22 22.73 8.55
CA LEU A 176 -4.11 21.29 8.24
C LEU A 176 -4.07 20.45 9.52
N MET A 177 -3.25 20.83 10.50
CA MET A 177 -3.14 20.10 11.76
C MET A 177 -4.46 20.11 12.54
N ASN A 178 -5.17 21.25 12.56
CA ASN A 178 -6.52 21.33 13.14
C ASN A 178 -7.52 20.39 12.43
N LEU A 179 -7.57 20.39 11.09
CA LEU A 179 -8.45 19.48 10.34
C LEU A 179 -8.12 18.01 10.62
N ILE A 180 -6.84 17.68 10.78
CA ILE A 180 -6.40 16.31 11.09
C ILE A 180 -6.85 15.93 12.50
N GLU A 181 -6.77 16.82 13.49
CA GLU A 181 -7.28 16.59 14.83
C GLU A 181 -8.81 16.43 14.85
N GLU A 182 -9.54 17.30 14.15
CA GLU A 182 -10.98 17.16 13.92
C GLU A 182 -11.33 15.80 13.28
N SER A 183 -10.53 15.33 12.31
CA SER A 183 -10.77 14.04 11.64
C SER A 183 -10.61 12.82 12.55
N LYS A 184 -9.83 12.91 13.64
CA LYS A 184 -9.71 11.85 14.66
C LYS A 184 -10.99 11.71 15.49
N ASN A 185 -11.78 12.78 15.60
CA ASN A 185 -13.07 12.82 16.30
C ASN A 185 -14.24 12.29 15.45
N GLU A 186 -13.97 11.80 14.23
CA GLU A 186 -14.98 11.12 13.42
C GLU A 186 -15.41 9.79 14.03
N LYS A 187 -16.70 9.46 13.89
CA LYS A 187 -17.20 8.14 14.28
C LYS A 187 -16.51 7.08 13.42
N LYS A 188 -15.96 6.05 14.08
CA LYS A 188 -15.28 4.92 13.44
C LYS A 188 -16.17 4.32 12.35
N TYR A 189 -15.67 4.28 11.12
CA TYR A 189 -16.40 3.88 9.92
C TYR A 189 -16.01 2.49 9.38
N PHE A 190 -15.23 1.74 10.16
CA PHE A 190 -14.84 0.35 9.96
C PHE A 190 -14.72 -0.35 11.33
N ASP A 191 -15.09 -1.61 11.46
CA ASP A 191 -14.99 -2.32 12.74
C ASP A 191 -13.56 -2.82 12.98
N VAL A 192 -12.93 -3.34 11.92
CA VAL A 192 -11.53 -3.71 11.84
C VAL A 192 -10.94 -2.98 10.64
N TYR A 193 -9.75 -2.39 10.78
CA TYR A 193 -9.09 -1.71 9.66
C TYR A 193 -8.79 -2.72 8.54
N PRO A 194 -9.19 -2.48 7.28
CA PRO A 194 -9.09 -3.46 6.19
C PRO A 194 -7.67 -3.49 5.59
N ILE A 195 -6.66 -3.76 6.42
CA ILE A 195 -5.23 -3.60 6.09
C ILE A 195 -4.80 -4.35 4.84
N ASN A 196 -5.16 -5.63 4.71
CA ASN A 196 -4.74 -6.45 3.58
C ASN A 196 -5.44 -6.05 2.28
N VAL A 197 -6.69 -5.57 2.37
CA VAL A 197 -7.41 -4.98 1.24
C VAL A 197 -6.69 -3.71 0.79
N ALA A 198 -6.38 -2.80 1.71
CA ALA A 198 -5.70 -1.55 1.39
C ALA A 198 -4.30 -1.82 0.78
N ARG A 199 -3.52 -2.75 1.34
CA ARG A 199 -2.23 -3.22 0.75
C ARG A 199 -2.40 -3.75 -0.67
N ASN A 200 -3.45 -4.55 -0.92
CA ASN A 200 -3.72 -5.08 -2.26
C ASN A 200 -4.20 -4.00 -3.24
N ILE A 201 -5.01 -3.03 -2.80
CA ILE A 201 -5.44 -1.91 -3.65
C ILE A 201 -4.26 -1.00 -4.03
N GLY A 202 -3.40 -0.64 -3.08
CA GLY A 202 -2.17 0.10 -3.39
C GLY A 202 -1.28 -0.68 -4.34
N ARG A 203 -1.12 -2.00 -4.12
CA ARG A 203 -0.37 -2.84 -5.04
C ARG A 203 -1.01 -2.95 -6.44
N ASN A 204 -2.34 -2.92 -6.55
CA ASN A 204 -3.03 -2.91 -7.85
C ASN A 204 -2.94 -1.54 -8.55
N GLY A 205 -2.70 -0.47 -7.80
CA GLY A 205 -2.57 0.91 -8.28
C GLY A 205 -1.15 1.34 -8.63
N LYS A 206 -0.16 0.43 -8.54
CA LYS A 206 1.21 0.67 -8.98
C LYS A 206 1.35 0.46 -10.49
N GLU A 207 2.22 1.24 -11.11
CA GLU A 207 2.49 1.19 -12.56
C GLU A 207 3.83 0.48 -12.88
N THR A 208 4.61 0.11 -11.86
CA THR A 208 5.93 -0.56 -12.00
C THR A 208 5.84 -2.09 -11.82
N GLU A 209 6.84 -2.86 -12.26
CA GLU A 209 6.95 -4.29 -11.88
C GLU A 209 7.38 -4.43 -10.41
N LEU A 210 8.45 -3.76 -10.01
CA LEU A 210 9.04 -3.83 -8.67
C LEU A 210 8.28 -2.97 -7.66
N PHE A 211 8.13 -3.44 -6.43
CA PHE A 211 7.49 -2.67 -5.37
C PHE A 211 8.10 -2.91 -3.99
N PHE A 212 8.03 -1.90 -3.13
CA PHE A 212 8.27 -1.99 -1.70
C PHE A 212 6.92 -1.96 -0.98
N SER A 213 6.57 -3.02 -0.23
CA SER A 213 5.43 -3.01 0.68
C SER A 213 5.80 -2.35 2.02
N GLY A 214 5.48 -1.06 2.19
CA GLY A 214 5.83 -0.26 3.36
C GLY A 214 4.65 0.04 4.31
N ASP A 215 4.99 0.54 5.50
CA ASP A 215 4.04 1.21 6.41
C ASP A 215 4.34 2.73 6.33
N ILE A 216 3.32 3.60 6.28
CA ILE A 216 3.48 5.04 5.99
C ILE A 216 4.36 5.80 6.98
N GLU A 217 4.49 5.31 8.22
CA GLU A 217 5.29 5.90 9.31
C GLU A 217 6.77 5.45 9.28
N GLN A 218 7.16 4.58 8.33
CA GLN A 218 8.53 4.02 8.23
C GLN A 218 9.32 4.76 7.16
N VAL A 219 10.19 5.68 7.57
CA VAL A 219 10.99 6.52 6.66
C VAL A 219 12.21 5.75 6.16
N CYS A 220 12.58 5.92 4.89
CA CYS A 220 13.71 5.23 4.27
C CYS A 220 15.04 5.95 4.53
N SER A 221 16.14 5.20 4.60
CA SER A 221 17.51 5.74 4.52
C SER A 221 17.77 6.49 3.20
N ASP A 222 18.66 7.50 3.18
CA ASP A 222 18.94 8.29 1.98
C ASP A 222 19.31 7.44 0.76
N LYS A 223 18.70 7.78 -0.38
CA LYS A 223 18.91 7.12 -1.68
C LYS A 223 18.54 5.64 -1.70
N TYR A 224 17.51 5.24 -0.95
CA TYR A 224 17.07 3.85 -0.87
C TYR A 224 16.71 3.28 -2.25
N GLU A 225 15.81 3.93 -2.96
CA GLU A 225 15.24 3.41 -4.20
C GLU A 225 16.28 3.37 -5.31
N SER A 226 17.06 4.44 -5.47
CA SER A 226 18.10 4.53 -6.51
C SER A 226 19.22 3.51 -6.33
N LYS A 227 19.59 3.17 -5.08
CA LYS A 227 20.54 2.10 -4.77
C LYS A 227 19.94 0.71 -5.00
N VAL A 228 18.71 0.46 -4.55
CA VAL A 228 18.12 -0.89 -4.55
C VAL A 228 17.56 -1.30 -5.91
N ARG A 229 17.04 -0.38 -6.73
CA ARG A 229 16.41 -0.71 -8.02
C ARG A 229 17.33 -1.47 -8.98
N LYS A 230 18.62 -1.14 -9.03
CA LYS A 230 19.62 -1.86 -9.84
C LYS A 230 19.82 -3.31 -9.37
N LEU A 231 19.90 -3.51 -8.04
CA LEU A 231 19.97 -4.83 -7.43
C LEU A 231 18.67 -5.62 -7.67
N ALA A 232 17.52 -4.97 -7.52
CA ALA A 232 16.20 -5.56 -7.72
C ALA A 232 15.99 -6.00 -9.17
N LYS A 233 16.33 -5.16 -10.16
CA LYS A 233 16.34 -5.56 -11.58
C LYS A 233 17.18 -6.82 -11.79
N ARG A 234 18.43 -6.82 -11.32
CA ARG A 234 19.36 -7.95 -11.50
C ARG A 234 18.90 -9.24 -10.83
N GLU A 235 18.41 -9.18 -9.59
CA GLU A 235 18.10 -10.39 -8.82
C GLU A 235 16.67 -10.90 -9.03
N ILE A 236 15.70 -10.01 -9.26
CA ILE A 236 14.28 -10.35 -9.37
C ILE A 236 13.87 -10.49 -10.84
N ILE A 237 14.08 -9.44 -11.66
CA ILE A 237 13.62 -9.40 -13.06
C ILE A 237 14.53 -10.27 -13.94
N ASP A 238 15.82 -9.90 -14.05
CA ASP A 238 16.75 -10.48 -15.03
C ASP A 238 16.99 -11.98 -14.75
N LYS A 239 17.14 -12.36 -13.48
CA LYS A 239 17.30 -13.77 -13.05
C LYS A 239 15.98 -14.50 -12.82
N LYS A 240 14.82 -13.84 -12.91
CA LYS A 240 13.47 -14.39 -12.69
C LYS A 240 13.33 -15.22 -11.41
N LYS A 241 13.96 -14.79 -10.31
CA LYS A 241 13.98 -15.56 -9.05
C LYS A 241 12.80 -15.26 -8.15
N ASN A 242 12.36 -16.29 -7.43
CA ASN A 242 11.58 -16.12 -6.20
C ASN A 242 12.53 -15.63 -5.11
N ILE A 243 12.79 -14.33 -5.08
CA ILE A 243 13.63 -13.66 -4.09
C ILE A 243 12.97 -12.33 -3.70
N ILE A 244 13.07 -11.98 -2.42
CA ILE A 244 12.70 -10.66 -1.92
C ILE A 244 13.90 -10.02 -1.22
N LEU A 245 14.04 -8.71 -1.37
CA LEU A 245 15.12 -7.92 -0.77
C LEU A 245 14.59 -7.24 0.50
N ILE A 246 15.22 -7.52 1.64
CA ILE A 246 14.72 -7.17 2.98
C ILE A 246 15.68 -6.19 3.63
N HIS A 247 15.16 -5.08 4.11
CA HIS A 247 15.90 -4.12 4.92
C HIS A 247 15.70 -4.39 6.42
N ARG A 248 16.62 -3.90 7.24
CA ARG A 248 16.40 -3.84 8.69
C ARG A 248 15.48 -2.67 9.03
N ARG A 249 14.66 -2.84 10.06
CA ARG A 249 13.73 -1.82 10.56
C ARG A 249 14.18 -1.36 11.95
N PHE A 250 14.06 -0.07 12.23
CA PHE A 250 14.44 0.53 13.50
C PHE A 250 13.35 1.46 14.06
N GLU A 251 13.42 1.72 15.37
CA GLU A 251 12.75 2.84 16.04
C GLU A 251 13.80 3.81 16.57
N MET A 252 13.46 5.09 16.69
CA MET A 252 14.34 6.13 17.24
C MET A 252 13.62 7.09 18.19
N ASP A 253 14.39 7.75 19.05
CA ASP A 253 13.95 8.93 19.81
C ASP A 253 13.37 10.00 18.86
N GLU A 254 12.17 10.48 19.16
CA GLU A 254 11.44 11.47 18.34
C GLU A 254 12.21 12.79 18.18
N LYS A 255 13.05 13.14 19.17
CA LYS A 255 13.86 14.36 19.22
C LYS A 255 15.07 14.31 18.28
N GLU A 256 15.48 13.13 17.85
CA GLU A 256 16.63 12.97 16.97
C GLU A 256 16.27 13.26 15.50
N LYS A 257 17.29 13.63 14.71
CA LYS A 257 17.16 13.77 13.25
C LYS A 257 17.23 12.39 12.60
N TYR A 258 16.44 12.17 11.54
CA TYR A 258 16.47 10.91 10.80
C TYR A 258 17.91 10.60 10.33
N PRO A 259 18.48 9.43 10.67
CA PRO A 259 19.80 9.04 10.20
C PRO A 259 19.77 8.77 8.70
N LYS A 260 20.69 9.37 7.95
CA LYS A 260 20.73 9.28 6.48
C LYS A 260 21.34 7.98 5.98
N ASN A 261 22.23 7.39 6.77
CA ASN A 261 23.11 6.28 6.38
C ASN A 261 23.37 5.35 7.57
N LYS A 262 23.93 4.16 7.31
CA LYS A 262 24.15 3.13 8.32
C LYS A 262 25.14 3.59 9.40
N LYS A 263 26.13 4.41 9.05
CA LYS A 263 27.07 5.04 9.99
C LYS A 263 26.38 5.99 10.98
N GLU A 264 25.42 6.81 10.54
CA GLU A 264 24.61 7.67 11.41
C GLU A 264 23.65 6.85 12.29
N LEU A 265 22.98 5.85 11.70
CA LEU A 265 22.13 4.92 12.45
C LEU A 265 22.91 4.21 13.56
N LYS A 266 24.13 3.73 13.27
CA LYS A 266 25.01 3.08 14.25
C LYS A 266 25.34 4.00 15.42
N LYS A 267 25.62 5.30 15.17
CA LYS A 267 25.83 6.29 16.23
C LYS A 267 24.61 6.47 17.14
N LEU A 268 23.39 6.39 16.60
CA LEU A 268 22.16 6.45 17.40
C LEU A 268 21.93 5.14 18.18
N TYR A 269 22.18 4.00 17.54
CA TYR A 269 22.07 2.67 18.14
C TYR A 269 23.04 2.48 19.32
N ASP A 270 24.30 2.86 19.16
CA ASP A 270 25.32 2.81 20.22
C ASP A 270 24.96 3.69 21.43
N LYS A 271 24.29 4.82 21.17
CA LYS A 271 23.76 5.72 22.21
C LYS A 271 22.41 5.27 22.78
N LYS A 272 21.89 4.10 22.38
CA LYS A 272 20.55 3.58 22.72
C LYS A 272 19.39 4.52 22.32
N LYS A 273 19.64 5.45 21.39
CA LYS A 273 18.66 6.37 20.81
C LYS A 273 17.96 5.82 19.56
N ALA A 274 18.49 4.72 19.02
CA ALA A 274 17.78 3.88 18.07
C ALA A 274 17.82 2.42 18.54
N LEU A 275 16.74 1.68 18.30
CA LEU A 275 16.60 0.25 18.61
C LEU A 275 16.08 -0.48 17.37
N VAL A 276 16.23 -1.81 17.32
CA VAL A 276 15.54 -2.61 16.29
C VAL A 276 14.02 -2.41 16.47
N PHE A 277 13.27 -2.39 15.37
CA PHE A 277 11.83 -2.10 15.38
C PHE A 277 11.07 -3.06 16.32
N HIS A 278 10.18 -2.50 17.16
CA HIS A 278 9.51 -3.18 18.26
C HIS A 278 10.41 -4.02 19.19
N GLN A 279 11.70 -3.71 19.35
CA GLN A 279 12.63 -4.49 20.20
C GLN A 279 12.15 -4.68 21.65
N LEU A 280 11.33 -3.75 22.17
CA LEU A 280 10.79 -3.79 23.54
C LEU A 280 9.45 -4.54 23.67
N ILE A 281 8.73 -4.79 22.57
CA ILE A 281 7.36 -5.37 22.62
C ILE A 281 7.14 -6.60 21.73
N TYR A 282 7.90 -6.75 20.63
CA TYR A 282 7.78 -7.87 19.70
C TYR A 282 9.12 -8.25 19.03
N LYS A 283 10.19 -8.32 19.83
CA LYS A 283 11.57 -8.60 19.38
C LYS A 283 11.69 -9.75 18.37
N ASN A 284 11.03 -10.88 18.61
CA ASN A 284 11.16 -12.07 17.75
C ASN A 284 10.56 -11.84 16.36
N GLY A 285 9.47 -11.07 16.24
CA GLY A 285 8.82 -10.80 14.96
C GLY A 285 9.63 -9.93 14.00
N HIS A 286 10.65 -9.22 14.49
CA HIS A 286 11.53 -8.37 13.67
C HIS A 286 13.01 -8.76 13.79
N TYR A 287 13.30 -9.92 14.39
CA TYR A 287 14.65 -10.44 14.50
C TYR A 287 15.21 -10.81 13.12
N ILE A 288 16.44 -10.37 12.84
CA ILE A 288 17.24 -10.76 11.68
C ILE A 288 18.66 -11.04 12.17
N PRO A 289 19.24 -12.24 11.95
CA PRO A 289 20.58 -12.61 12.44
C PRO A 289 21.70 -11.65 12.04
N ASN A 290 22.85 -11.76 12.71
CA ASN A 290 24.10 -11.07 12.34
C ASN A 290 24.00 -9.53 12.28
N LEU A 291 23.36 -8.88 13.27
CA LEU A 291 23.20 -7.42 13.33
C LEU A 291 24.53 -6.66 13.47
N GLU A 292 25.43 -7.13 14.33
CA GLU A 292 26.73 -6.48 14.54
C GLU A 292 27.66 -6.60 13.32
N GLU A 293 27.62 -7.74 12.61
CA GLU A 293 28.31 -7.90 11.32
C GLU A 293 27.75 -6.95 10.26
N TRP A 294 26.42 -6.82 10.18
CA TRP A 294 25.76 -5.89 9.25
C TRP A 294 26.14 -4.43 9.50
N PHE A 295 26.30 -4.02 10.76
CA PHE A 295 26.82 -2.70 11.11
C PHE A 295 28.32 -2.51 10.81
N LYS A 296 29.12 -3.59 10.87
CA LYS A 296 30.56 -3.57 10.54
C LYS A 296 30.85 -3.58 9.04
N GLU A 297 29.93 -4.10 8.22
CA GLU A 297 30.09 -4.09 6.76
C GLU A 297 30.18 -2.66 6.22
N ALA A 298 31.21 -2.36 5.44
CA ALA A 298 31.39 -1.03 4.84
C ALA A 298 30.21 -0.65 3.91
N GLU A 299 29.80 0.62 3.95
CA GLU A 299 28.66 1.11 3.14
C GLU A 299 29.02 1.29 1.67
N ASN A 300 28.12 0.88 0.76
CA ASN A 300 28.18 1.24 -0.65
C ASN A 300 27.18 2.37 -0.96
N PHE A 301 27.72 3.55 -1.28
CA PHE A 301 26.91 4.74 -1.57
C PHE A 301 26.37 4.79 -3.01
N LYS A 302 26.83 3.89 -3.91
CA LYS A 302 26.47 3.86 -5.34
C LYS A 302 25.39 2.83 -5.68
N GLU A 303 25.40 1.67 -5.03
CA GLU A 303 24.45 0.57 -5.30
C GLU A 303 24.12 -0.26 -4.05
N GLY A 304 22.92 -0.84 -4.02
CA GLY A 304 22.51 -1.78 -3.00
C GLY A 304 23.19 -3.14 -3.17
N ARG A 305 23.53 -3.79 -2.05
CA ARG A 305 24.14 -5.13 -2.01
C ARG A 305 23.34 -6.05 -1.10
N ILE A 306 23.51 -7.36 -1.31
CA ILE A 306 23.00 -8.40 -0.41
C ILE A 306 24.09 -8.70 0.61
N PHE A 307 23.79 -8.49 1.89
CA PHE A 307 24.62 -8.90 3.01
C PHE A 307 24.58 -10.42 3.18
N LYS A 308 23.38 -10.99 3.25
CA LYS A 308 23.18 -12.42 3.50
C LYS A 308 21.81 -12.88 3.03
N LYS A 309 21.73 -14.14 2.58
CA LYS A 309 20.46 -14.79 2.23
C LYS A 309 20.04 -15.77 3.32
N PHE A 310 18.74 -15.86 3.54
CA PHE A 310 18.13 -16.77 4.51
C PHE A 310 16.96 -17.53 3.87
N SER A 311 16.74 -18.74 4.37
CA SER A 311 15.42 -19.40 4.29
C SER A 311 14.51 -18.83 5.39
N TYR A 312 13.20 -18.84 5.17
CA TYR A 312 12.22 -18.47 6.20
C TYR A 312 12.33 -19.37 7.44
N PHE A 313 12.45 -18.79 8.63
CA PHE A 313 12.82 -19.51 9.86
C PHE A 313 11.78 -19.44 11.01
N ASP A 314 10.90 -18.43 11.03
CA ASP A 314 9.96 -18.17 12.13
C ASP A 314 8.55 -17.77 11.63
N PRO A 315 7.47 -18.47 12.04
CA PRO A 315 6.08 -18.14 11.68
C PRO A 315 5.57 -16.80 12.26
N GLY A 316 6.30 -16.19 13.19
CA GLY A 316 6.07 -14.87 13.75
C GLY A 316 6.76 -13.72 13.01
N TRP A 317 7.64 -14.00 12.04
CA TRP A 317 8.46 -12.98 11.37
C TRP A 317 7.65 -12.07 10.43
N GLU A 318 7.88 -10.76 10.56
CA GLU A 318 7.22 -9.67 9.83
C GLU A 318 8.24 -8.86 8.99
N PRO A 319 8.85 -9.46 7.95
CA PRO A 319 9.77 -8.75 7.07
C PRO A 319 9.01 -7.74 6.19
N GLN A 320 9.53 -6.53 6.11
CA GLN A 320 9.24 -5.62 5.01
C GLN A 320 10.24 -5.86 3.88
N PHE A 321 9.83 -5.65 2.63
CA PHE A 321 10.64 -6.06 1.48
C PHE A 321 10.35 -5.27 0.20
N VAL A 322 11.37 -5.21 -0.66
CA VAL A 322 11.23 -5.01 -2.10
C VAL A 322 11.04 -6.37 -2.78
N GLY A 323 10.06 -6.46 -3.68
CA GLY A 323 9.75 -7.68 -4.43
C GLY A 323 9.20 -7.37 -5.84
N GLY A 324 9.15 -8.40 -6.68
CA GLY A 324 8.55 -8.31 -8.03
C GLY A 324 7.10 -8.78 -8.07
N SER A 325 6.49 -8.72 -9.25
CA SER A 325 5.10 -9.12 -9.45
C SER A 325 4.80 -10.60 -9.14
N ASN A 326 5.83 -11.46 -9.05
CA ASN A 326 5.74 -12.85 -8.61
C ASN A 326 5.37 -13.05 -7.11
N VAL A 327 5.57 -12.03 -6.27
CA VAL A 327 5.14 -12.07 -4.85
C VAL A 327 3.61 -12.22 -4.78
N PRO A 328 3.04 -13.08 -3.92
CA PRO A 328 1.58 -13.19 -3.77
C PRO A 328 0.92 -11.91 -3.24
N TYR A 329 -0.37 -11.73 -3.48
CA TYR A 329 -1.16 -10.71 -2.78
C TYR A 329 -1.36 -11.09 -1.30
N HIS A 330 -1.66 -10.09 -0.46
CA HIS A 330 -2.04 -10.35 0.93
C HIS A 330 -3.38 -11.08 0.98
N ASP A 331 -3.53 -12.00 1.91
CA ASP A 331 -4.78 -12.73 2.11
C ASP A 331 -5.73 -11.90 2.97
N GLU A 332 -6.75 -11.34 2.31
CA GLU A 332 -7.72 -10.41 2.89
C GLU A 332 -8.63 -11.03 3.98
N ASN A 333 -8.58 -12.35 4.17
CA ASN A 333 -9.30 -13.02 5.25
C ASN A 333 -8.62 -12.85 6.62
N PHE A 334 -7.33 -12.51 6.67
CA PHE A 334 -6.65 -12.19 7.94
C PHE A 334 -6.98 -10.77 8.39
N PRO A 335 -7.65 -10.59 9.56
CA PRO A 335 -7.98 -9.27 10.06
C PRO A 335 -6.74 -8.57 10.60
N TYR A 336 -6.75 -7.23 10.59
CA TYR A 336 -5.69 -6.42 11.16
C TYR A 336 -5.38 -6.84 12.61
N ARG A 337 -4.08 -6.95 12.93
CA ARG A 337 -3.52 -7.43 14.20
C ARG A 337 -3.69 -8.93 14.50
N ILE A 338 -4.33 -9.73 13.64
CA ILE A 338 -4.25 -11.21 13.71
C ILE A 338 -3.64 -11.75 12.42
N ARG A 339 -2.33 -11.99 12.45
CA ARG A 339 -1.51 -12.52 11.34
C ARG A 339 -1.49 -11.69 10.05
N SER A 340 -2.05 -10.48 10.05
CA SER A 340 -2.03 -9.55 8.90
C SER A 340 -0.62 -9.22 8.38
N ASN A 341 0.41 -9.33 9.20
CA ASN A 341 1.81 -9.04 8.81
C ASN A 341 2.67 -10.31 8.59
N THR A 342 2.25 -11.47 9.09
CA THR A 342 3.04 -12.72 9.07
C THR A 342 2.63 -13.69 7.96
N HIS A 343 1.35 -13.70 7.56
CA HIS A 343 0.83 -14.67 6.59
C HIS A 343 1.53 -14.59 5.22
N LEU A 344 1.88 -13.40 4.71
CA LEU A 344 2.48 -13.27 3.37
C LEU A 344 3.89 -13.88 3.31
N ALA A 345 4.74 -13.63 4.32
CA ALA A 345 6.05 -14.25 4.43
C ALA A 345 5.95 -15.79 4.52
N HIS A 346 4.91 -16.28 5.20
CA HIS A 346 4.60 -17.70 5.26
C HIS A 346 4.20 -18.27 3.88
N ILE A 347 3.33 -17.61 3.10
CA ILE A 347 3.01 -18.02 1.70
C ILE A 347 4.28 -18.02 0.84
N MET A 348 5.16 -17.02 0.99
CA MET A 348 6.43 -16.93 0.27
C MET A 348 7.38 -18.11 0.59
N CYS A 349 7.42 -18.59 1.85
CA CYS A 349 8.15 -19.83 2.18
C CYS A 349 7.63 -21.04 1.39
N TYR A 350 6.31 -21.22 1.35
CA TYR A 350 5.64 -22.31 0.61
C TYR A 350 5.82 -22.19 -0.91
N LYS A 351 6.05 -20.98 -1.44
CA LYS A 351 6.43 -20.72 -2.85
C LYS A 351 7.94 -20.71 -3.11
N ASN A 352 8.74 -21.19 -2.16
CA ASN A 352 10.20 -21.28 -2.26
C ASN A 352 10.89 -19.94 -2.58
N PHE A 353 10.53 -18.87 -1.87
CA PHE A 353 11.25 -17.60 -1.92
C PHE A 353 12.53 -17.62 -1.07
N GLU A 354 13.62 -17.06 -1.61
CA GLU A 354 14.80 -16.63 -0.86
C GLU A 354 14.56 -15.27 -0.18
N PHE A 355 15.05 -15.11 1.05
CA PHE A 355 14.91 -13.88 1.84
C PHE A 355 16.29 -13.22 1.96
N ALA A 356 16.57 -12.22 1.12
CA ALA A 356 17.91 -11.62 0.99
C ALA A 356 17.99 -10.27 1.72
N VAL A 357 18.83 -10.19 2.75
CA VAL A 357 19.00 -8.97 3.56
C VAL A 357 19.93 -7.99 2.85
N LEU A 358 19.53 -6.73 2.75
CA LEU A 358 20.29 -5.62 2.16
C LEU A 358 21.42 -5.18 3.11
N SER A 359 22.60 -4.87 2.57
CA SER A 359 23.79 -4.47 3.37
C SER A 359 23.68 -3.11 4.06
N ASP A 360 23.04 -2.14 3.41
CA ASP A 360 23.16 -0.72 3.81
C ASP A 360 21.80 -0.03 4.01
N GLN A 361 20.73 -0.61 3.47
CA GLN A 361 19.39 -0.03 3.49
C GLN A 361 18.62 -0.43 4.75
N PHE A 362 17.92 0.55 5.31
CA PHE A 362 17.04 0.40 6.46
C PHE A 362 15.83 1.33 6.34
N THR A 363 14.81 1.05 7.15
CA THR A 363 13.75 2.00 7.46
C THR A 363 13.72 2.29 8.95
N ILE A 364 13.18 3.46 9.32
CA ILE A 364 13.15 3.92 10.70
C ILE A 364 11.84 4.65 11.04
N HIS A 365 11.36 4.42 12.25
CA HIS A 365 10.15 5.01 12.82
C HIS A 365 10.50 5.94 14.00
N LYS A 366 9.91 7.13 14.06
CA LYS A 366 10.05 8.03 15.22
C LYS A 366 9.10 7.63 16.34
N GLY A 367 9.64 7.49 17.55
CA GLY A 367 8.93 7.00 18.72
C GLY A 367 9.22 5.54 18.95
N ILE A 368 9.95 5.25 20.03
CA ILE A 368 10.21 3.90 20.52
C ILE A 368 8.95 3.38 21.22
N LYS A 369 8.42 2.23 20.79
CA LYS A 369 7.18 1.68 21.34
C LYS A 369 7.48 0.82 22.57
N HIS A 370 7.13 1.34 23.75
CA HIS A 370 7.31 0.67 25.05
C HIS A 370 6.17 -0.28 25.44
N ALA A 371 4.99 -0.14 24.81
CA ALA A 371 3.82 -0.98 25.04
C ALA A 371 2.97 -1.08 23.78
N PHE A 372 2.19 -2.15 23.66
CA PHE A 372 1.09 -2.18 22.69
C PHE A 372 0.02 -1.18 23.10
N GLU A 373 -0.43 -0.34 22.16
CA GLU A 373 -1.54 0.58 22.36
C GLU A 373 -2.79 -0.16 22.87
N LYS A 374 -3.38 0.31 23.98
CA LYS A 374 -4.63 -0.21 24.56
C LYS A 374 -5.75 -0.03 23.54
N GLN A 375 -6.28 -1.14 23.02
CA GLN A 375 -7.24 -1.14 21.91
C GLN A 375 -8.70 -1.15 22.37
N LYS A 376 -9.58 -0.56 21.54
CA LYS A 376 -10.96 -1.01 21.43
C LYS A 376 -10.94 -2.48 20.97
N THR A 377 -11.44 -3.37 21.81
CA THR A 377 -11.32 -4.83 21.74
C THR A 377 -11.61 -5.39 20.34
N ILE A 378 -10.66 -6.17 19.80
CA ILE A 378 -10.97 -7.12 18.73
C ILE A 378 -12.02 -8.09 19.28
N THR A 379 -13.18 -8.18 18.62
CA THR A 379 -14.30 -8.96 19.14
C THR A 379 -13.95 -10.46 19.22
N ARG A 380 -14.59 -11.17 20.16
CA ARG A 380 -14.44 -12.62 20.31
C ARG A 380 -14.76 -13.36 19.00
N GLU A 381 -15.75 -12.88 18.24
CA GLU A 381 -16.12 -13.39 16.93
C GLU A 381 -14.98 -13.26 15.90
N VAL A 382 -14.32 -12.10 15.82
CA VAL A 382 -13.18 -11.88 14.92
C VAL A 382 -12.02 -12.80 15.30
N LYS A 383 -11.74 -12.98 16.60
CA LYS A 383 -10.72 -13.96 17.07
C LYS A 383 -11.06 -15.39 16.64
N ILE A 384 -12.29 -15.85 16.87
CA ILE A 384 -12.74 -17.22 16.50
C ILE A 384 -12.69 -17.42 14.98
N LYS A 385 -13.16 -16.46 14.19
CA LYS A 385 -13.11 -16.51 12.72
C LYS A 385 -11.67 -16.60 12.22
N ALA A 386 -10.76 -15.79 12.76
CA ALA A 386 -9.35 -15.79 12.38
C ALA A 386 -8.62 -17.08 12.80
N TYR A 387 -8.94 -17.65 13.96
CA TYR A 387 -8.42 -18.95 14.40
C TYR A 387 -8.83 -20.07 13.43
N ASN A 388 -10.13 -20.20 13.15
CA ASN A 388 -10.65 -21.20 12.22
C ASN A 388 -10.08 -21.01 10.80
N TYR A 389 -9.88 -19.77 10.37
CA TYR A 389 -9.24 -19.47 9.09
C TYR A 389 -7.76 -19.89 9.07
N SER A 390 -7.00 -19.61 10.13
CA SER A 390 -5.59 -19.99 10.24
C SER A 390 -5.36 -21.50 10.09
N LEU A 391 -6.26 -22.32 10.65
CA LEU A 391 -6.21 -23.78 10.51
C LEU A 391 -6.41 -24.20 9.04
N LYS A 392 -7.47 -23.71 8.39
CA LYS A 392 -7.76 -24.00 6.96
C LYS A 392 -6.65 -23.51 6.03
N PHE A 393 -6.10 -22.33 6.30
CA PHE A 393 -4.99 -21.74 5.56
C PHE A 393 -3.72 -22.61 5.64
N ASN A 394 -3.34 -23.05 6.86
CA ASN A 394 -2.21 -23.95 7.06
C ASN A 394 -2.39 -25.29 6.34
N GLN A 395 -3.59 -25.88 6.41
CA GLN A 395 -3.91 -27.12 5.71
C GLN A 395 -3.76 -26.95 4.19
N LYS A 396 -4.43 -25.94 3.62
CA LYS A 396 -4.40 -25.64 2.18
C LYS A 396 -2.96 -25.45 1.66
N LEU A 397 -2.10 -24.77 2.40
CA LEU A 397 -0.70 -24.56 1.98
C LEU A 397 0.10 -25.87 1.98
N LYS A 398 -0.08 -26.75 2.98
CA LYS A 398 0.57 -28.07 3.03
C LYS A 398 0.12 -28.99 1.89
N GLU A 399 -1.16 -28.96 1.56
CA GLU A 399 -1.73 -29.71 0.42
C GLU A 399 -1.24 -29.14 -0.92
N SER A 400 -1.17 -27.81 -1.06
CA SER A 400 -0.77 -27.14 -2.30
C SER A 400 0.74 -27.24 -2.60
N TYR A 401 1.58 -27.39 -1.57
CA TYR A 401 3.05 -27.49 -1.74
C TYR A 401 3.66 -28.60 -0.84
N PRO A 402 3.42 -29.89 -1.15
CA PRO A 402 3.87 -31.00 -0.29
C PRO A 402 5.38 -30.98 -0.01
N LYS A 403 6.21 -30.64 -1.01
CA LYS A 403 7.68 -30.51 -0.89
C LYS A 403 8.16 -29.42 0.08
N ARG A 404 7.25 -28.60 0.64
CA ARG A 404 7.55 -27.49 1.57
C ARG A 404 6.95 -27.70 2.96
N ARG A 405 6.14 -28.76 3.15
CA ARG A 405 5.40 -29.08 4.38
C ARG A 405 6.27 -29.06 5.64
N ASP A 406 7.44 -29.68 5.55
CA ASP A 406 8.33 -29.89 6.71
C ASP A 406 9.46 -28.84 6.79
N ILE A 407 9.60 -28.01 5.76
CA ILE A 407 10.51 -26.85 5.72
C ILE A 407 9.82 -25.62 6.33
N CYS A 408 8.57 -25.38 5.96
CA CYS A 408 7.84 -24.16 6.29
C CYS A 408 6.90 -24.36 7.49
N LYS A 409 7.42 -24.08 8.71
CA LYS A 409 6.66 -24.13 9.98
C LYS A 409 5.29 -23.45 9.86
N PRO A 410 4.18 -24.10 10.28
CA PRO A 410 2.82 -23.59 10.13
C PRO A 410 2.61 -22.24 10.84
N LEU A 411 1.74 -21.40 10.29
CA LEU A 411 1.34 -20.13 10.88
C LEU A 411 0.64 -20.37 12.22
N VAL A 412 1.06 -19.69 13.28
CA VAL A 412 0.56 -19.95 14.65
C VAL A 412 -0.90 -19.48 14.81
N ALA A 413 -1.83 -20.43 14.93
CA ALA A 413 -3.24 -20.17 15.20
C ALA A 413 -3.47 -20.00 16.71
N TYR A 414 -3.87 -18.81 17.15
CA TYR A 414 -4.15 -18.53 18.56
C TYR A 414 -5.65 -18.66 18.84
N LYS A 415 -6.04 -19.59 19.73
CA LYS A 415 -7.41 -19.70 20.24
C LYS A 415 -7.56 -18.65 21.34
N GLY A 416 -8.45 -17.69 21.08
CA GLY A 416 -8.42 -16.30 21.55
C GLY A 416 -8.52 -16.00 23.03
#